data_AF-A0A538UDX4-F1
#
_entry.id   AF-A0A538UDX4-F1
#
_cell.length_a   1.000
_cell.length_b   1.000
_cell.length_c   1.000
_cell.angle_alpha   90.00
_cell.angle_beta   90.00
_cell.angle_gamma   90.00
#
_symmetry.space_group_name_H-M   'P 1'
#
loop_
_entity.id
_entity.type
_entity.pdbx_description
1 polymer ?
#
loop_
_entity_poly.entity_id
_entity_poly.type
_entity_poly.pdbx_seq_one_letter_code
_entity_poly.pdbx_strand_id
1 'polypeptide(L)'
;MERYARSHLANQTLLCHLTTHLGQERGSTAEFLADLAEVDVRRLYVPAGYPSMYEYCVGALHLSEQAAYKRILTARTARRFPAIFGALADGRLHLTAVVLLAPHLREATADELLAAAIHQSKAAIERLLAERFPRPDMLSCVAPLPVVPAAQGTALQAEPVAVQLSPEIVAGVPTAPAARGPQAEPVGAQLSPEIVAGQHSLEPAPAPLPPVGPRSRVQPLAPQRFGVQFTMSQSEYDDLCYAQALLGHQVPAGDVAPVFARALKALIPQLERQKFAATPKPRPGHRASRAETRHIPAEVKRAVWERDGGQCTFVSPTGHRCSARTRLEFDHVEAFARGGEATVSGIRLRCLAHNQFEAERTFGAEFMRSKRLSAAEARAAVKARAAAKAHAYAAGCERPSAAPG
;
A
#
# COMPACT_ATOMS: atom_id res chain seq x y z
N MET A 1 22.01 27.20 -25.40
CA MET A 1 21.89 27.20 -23.91
C MET A 1 21.33 28.50 -23.33
N GLU A 2 21.19 29.58 -24.11
CA GLU A 2 20.83 30.92 -23.62
C GLU A 2 19.37 31.08 -23.12
N ARG A 3 18.44 30.22 -23.56
CA ARG A 3 17.01 30.31 -23.21
C ARG A 3 16.73 30.28 -21.69
N TYR A 4 17.58 29.60 -20.92
CA TYR A 4 17.42 29.45 -19.46
C TYR A 4 18.33 30.37 -18.67
N ALA A 5 19.20 31.15 -19.32
CA ALA A 5 20.00 32.15 -18.63
C ALA A 5 19.08 33.28 -18.13
N ARG A 6 19.27 33.68 -16.87
CA ARG A 6 18.51 34.74 -16.20
C ARG A 6 19.40 35.86 -15.65
N SER A 7 20.72 35.78 -15.91
CA SER A 7 21.73 36.73 -15.43
C SER A 7 21.56 38.17 -15.95
N HIS A 8 20.81 38.36 -17.03
CA HIS A 8 20.52 39.67 -17.60
C HIS A 8 19.28 40.36 -16.97
N LEU A 9 18.55 39.67 -16.09
CA LEU A 9 17.34 40.22 -15.46
C LEU A 9 17.67 40.99 -14.18
N ALA A 10 17.00 42.13 -13.98
CA ALA A 10 17.04 42.83 -12.70
C ALA A 10 16.37 42.01 -11.58
N ASN A 11 16.84 42.18 -10.34
CA ASN A 11 16.39 41.38 -9.19
C ASN A 11 14.86 41.40 -8.99
N GLN A 12 14.22 42.57 -9.08
CA GLN A 12 12.77 42.69 -8.90
C GLN A 12 12.00 41.96 -10.01
N THR A 13 12.43 42.11 -11.27
CA THR A 13 11.86 41.39 -12.42
C THR A 13 12.00 39.88 -12.24
N LEU A 14 13.17 39.41 -11.78
CA LEU A 14 13.41 38.00 -11.52
C LEU A 14 12.47 37.45 -10.45
N LEU A 15 12.24 38.17 -9.36
CA LEU A 15 11.31 37.78 -8.30
C LEU A 15 9.85 37.74 -8.80
N CYS A 16 9.40 38.74 -9.56
CA CYS A 16 8.07 38.74 -10.16
C CYS A 16 7.88 37.56 -11.13
N HIS A 17 8.88 37.29 -11.98
CA HIS A 17 8.86 36.13 -12.89
C HIS A 17 8.81 34.81 -12.12
N LEU A 18 9.59 34.67 -11.03
CA LEU A 18 9.59 33.47 -10.21
C LEU A 18 8.21 33.19 -9.61
N THR A 19 7.56 34.20 -9.04
CA THR A 19 6.19 34.05 -8.48
C THR A 19 5.18 33.69 -9.56
N THR A 20 5.27 34.31 -10.74
CA THR A 20 4.39 34.03 -11.88
C THR A 20 4.54 32.59 -12.36
N HIS A 21 5.78 32.12 -12.56
CA HIS A 21 6.04 30.75 -12.99
C HIS A 21 5.59 29.73 -11.95
N LEU A 22 5.76 30.02 -10.65
CA LEU A 22 5.28 29.14 -9.60
C LEU A 22 3.75 29.03 -9.58
N GLY A 23 3.04 30.12 -9.83
CA GLY A 23 1.57 30.10 -10.00
C GLY A 23 1.14 29.23 -11.18
N GLN A 24 1.81 29.39 -12.33
CA GLN A 24 1.57 28.57 -13.51
C GLN A 24 1.86 27.09 -13.26
N GLU A 25 2.97 26.75 -12.61
CA GLU A 25 3.34 25.37 -12.27
C GLU A 25 2.27 24.70 -11.38
N ARG A 26 1.76 25.44 -10.39
CA ARG A 26 0.71 24.96 -9.49
C ARG A 26 -0.61 24.75 -10.22
N GLY A 27 -1.01 25.70 -11.07
CA GLY A 27 -2.18 25.59 -11.94
C GLY A 27 -2.10 24.36 -12.84
N SER A 28 -1.01 24.20 -13.61
CA SER A 28 -0.80 23.02 -14.45
C SER A 28 -0.76 21.72 -13.64
N THR A 29 -0.23 21.73 -12.43
CA THR A 29 -0.23 20.55 -11.56
C THR A 29 -1.65 20.17 -11.13
N ALA A 30 -2.50 21.14 -10.80
CA ALA A 30 -3.89 20.87 -10.43
C ALA A 30 -4.70 20.32 -11.62
N GLU A 31 -4.53 20.89 -12.81
CA GLU A 31 -5.13 20.39 -14.06
C GLU A 31 -4.68 18.95 -14.36
N PHE A 32 -3.36 18.70 -14.31
CA PHE A 32 -2.82 17.35 -14.49
C PHE A 32 -3.42 16.35 -13.50
N LEU A 33 -3.63 16.73 -12.24
CA LEU A 33 -4.24 15.86 -11.23
C LEU A 33 -5.73 15.61 -11.50
N ALA A 34 -6.46 16.58 -12.05
CA ALA A 34 -7.86 16.41 -12.44
C ALA A 34 -7.97 15.40 -13.60
N ASP A 35 -7.13 15.54 -14.62
CA ASP A 35 -7.04 14.58 -15.73
C ASP A 35 -6.65 13.19 -15.22
N LEU A 36 -5.65 13.13 -14.33
CA LEU A 36 -5.19 11.87 -13.73
C LEU A 36 -6.32 11.18 -12.95
N ALA A 37 -7.14 11.96 -12.23
CA ALA A 37 -8.28 11.43 -11.49
C ALA A 37 -9.33 10.82 -12.43
N GLU A 38 -9.60 11.48 -13.56
CA GLU A 38 -10.59 11.01 -14.54
C GLU A 38 -10.08 9.77 -15.29
N VAL A 39 -8.80 9.74 -15.67
CA VAL A 39 -8.13 8.57 -16.26
C VAL A 39 -8.22 7.36 -15.31
N ASP A 40 -8.03 7.58 -14.00
CA ASP A 40 -8.11 6.53 -12.98
C ASP A 40 -9.54 5.97 -12.84
N VAL A 41 -10.56 6.84 -12.79
CA VAL A 41 -11.98 6.42 -12.70
C VAL A 41 -12.44 5.67 -13.94
N ARG A 42 -12.12 6.20 -15.13
CA ARG A 42 -12.46 5.55 -16.40
C ARG A 42 -11.57 4.35 -16.70
N ARG A 43 -10.53 4.12 -15.90
CA ARG A 43 -9.54 3.04 -16.05
C ARG A 43 -8.89 3.03 -17.44
N LEU A 44 -8.63 4.19 -18.04
CA LEU A 44 -8.10 4.30 -19.42
C LEU A 44 -6.70 3.67 -19.57
N TYR A 45 -5.99 3.49 -18.45
CA TYR A 45 -4.74 2.74 -18.41
C TYR A 45 -4.89 1.25 -18.80
N VAL A 46 -6.07 0.64 -18.60
CA VAL A 46 -6.31 -0.77 -18.91
C VAL A 46 -6.33 -1.03 -20.42
N PRO A 47 -7.16 -0.35 -21.24
CA PRO A 47 -7.08 -0.48 -22.70
C PRO A 47 -5.74 0.00 -23.26
N ALA A 48 -5.03 0.91 -22.58
CA ALA A 48 -3.66 1.30 -22.92
C ALA A 48 -2.62 0.19 -22.65
N GLY A 49 -3.00 -0.92 -22.01
CA GLY A 49 -2.15 -2.10 -21.81
C GLY A 49 -1.51 -2.21 -20.43
N TYR A 50 -1.86 -1.34 -19.48
CA TYR A 50 -1.28 -1.34 -18.13
C TYR A 50 -2.22 -2.01 -17.12
N PRO A 51 -1.69 -2.81 -16.18
CA PRO A 51 -2.51 -3.54 -15.21
C PRO A 51 -3.02 -2.64 -14.07
N SER A 52 -2.47 -1.44 -13.89
CA SER A 52 -2.85 -0.49 -12.85
C SER A 52 -2.47 0.94 -13.24
N MET A 53 -3.10 1.92 -12.59
CA MET A 53 -2.76 3.33 -12.76
C MET A 53 -1.30 3.64 -12.38
N TYR A 54 -0.76 2.94 -11.38
CA TYR A 54 0.63 3.10 -10.98
C TYR A 54 1.60 2.70 -12.09
N GLU A 55 1.41 1.52 -12.67
CA GLU A 55 2.23 1.03 -13.78
C GLU A 55 2.12 1.93 -15.02
N TYR A 56 0.94 2.51 -15.27
CA TYR A 56 0.75 3.50 -16.33
C TYR A 56 1.54 4.79 -16.06
N CYS A 57 1.47 5.33 -14.84
CA CYS A 57 2.23 6.51 -14.47
C CYS A 57 3.75 6.31 -14.60
N VAL A 58 4.27 5.17 -14.16
CA VAL A 58 5.70 4.87 -14.21
C VAL A 58 6.14 4.51 -15.63
N GLY A 59 5.38 3.67 -16.32
CA GLY A 59 5.75 3.14 -17.63
C GLY A 59 5.45 4.06 -18.80
N ALA A 60 4.25 4.67 -18.85
CA ALA A 60 3.82 5.53 -19.97
C ALA A 60 4.15 7.00 -19.74
N LEU A 61 3.94 7.51 -18.51
CA LEU A 61 4.17 8.93 -18.18
C LEU A 61 5.57 9.19 -17.63
N HIS A 62 6.39 8.15 -17.46
CA HIS A 62 7.77 8.23 -16.96
C HIS A 62 7.91 8.95 -15.60
N LEU A 63 6.88 8.86 -14.76
CA LEU A 63 6.95 9.37 -13.39
C LEU A 63 7.79 8.44 -12.53
N SER A 64 8.57 9.01 -11.61
CA SER A 64 9.19 8.21 -10.56
C SER A 64 8.14 7.55 -9.68
N GLU A 65 8.48 6.43 -9.05
CA GLU A 65 7.57 5.67 -8.17
C GLU A 65 6.89 6.54 -7.10
N GLN A 66 7.68 7.38 -6.44
CA GLN A 66 7.18 8.30 -5.42
C GLN A 66 6.31 9.42 -6.01
N ALA A 67 6.67 9.92 -7.20
CA ALA A 67 5.87 10.92 -7.90
C ALA A 67 4.50 10.35 -8.32
N ALA A 68 4.48 9.13 -8.86
CA ALA A 68 3.27 8.40 -9.22
C ALA A 68 2.39 8.16 -8.00
N TYR A 69 2.95 7.62 -6.91
CA TYR A 69 2.22 7.37 -5.67
C TYR A 69 1.52 8.63 -5.14
N LYS A 70 2.28 9.72 -4.95
CA LYS A 70 1.72 10.97 -4.40
C LYS A 70 0.64 11.55 -5.31
N ARG A 71 0.86 11.56 -6.62
CA ARG A 71 -0.09 12.13 -7.60
C ARG A 71 -1.37 11.31 -7.69
N ILE A 72 -1.28 9.98 -7.76
CA ILE A 72 -2.47 9.11 -7.79
C ILE A 72 -3.27 9.27 -6.51
N LEU A 73 -2.62 9.26 -5.34
CA LEU A 73 -3.31 9.45 -4.05
C LEU A 73 -3.96 10.83 -3.98
N THR A 74 -3.25 11.88 -4.39
CA THR A 74 -3.76 13.26 -4.39
C THR A 74 -4.95 13.39 -5.34
N ALA A 75 -4.85 12.90 -6.57
CA ALA A 75 -5.91 12.94 -7.57
C ALA A 75 -7.18 12.23 -7.08
N ARG A 76 -7.05 11.03 -6.50
CA ARG A 76 -8.18 10.29 -5.90
C ARG A 76 -8.81 11.05 -4.73
N THR A 77 -7.98 11.64 -3.87
CA THR A 77 -8.44 12.40 -2.70
C THR A 77 -9.14 13.68 -3.13
N ALA A 78 -8.57 14.41 -4.09
CA ALA A 78 -9.13 15.64 -4.64
C ALA A 78 -10.43 15.39 -5.42
N ARG A 79 -10.58 14.24 -6.08
CA ARG A 79 -11.87 13.87 -6.68
C ARG A 79 -12.97 13.67 -5.64
N ARG A 80 -12.62 13.14 -4.46
CA ARG A 80 -13.56 12.99 -3.33
C ARG A 80 -13.84 14.32 -2.63
N PHE A 81 -12.84 15.20 -2.55
CA PHE A 81 -12.92 16.52 -1.92
C PHE A 81 -12.45 17.61 -2.90
N PRO A 82 -13.34 18.08 -3.82
CA PRO A 82 -12.95 18.94 -4.95
C PRO A 82 -12.26 20.25 -4.59
N ALA A 83 -12.50 20.79 -3.38
CA ALA A 83 -11.82 22.00 -2.88
C ALA A 83 -10.28 21.88 -2.89
N ILE A 84 -9.75 20.66 -2.86
CA ILE A 84 -8.31 20.39 -2.93
C ILE A 84 -7.69 20.87 -4.25
N PHE A 85 -8.40 20.76 -5.38
CA PHE A 85 -7.85 21.20 -6.68
C PHE A 85 -7.56 22.70 -6.67
N GLY A 86 -8.53 23.51 -6.25
CA GLY A 86 -8.35 24.96 -6.11
C GLY A 86 -7.25 25.30 -5.09
N ALA A 87 -7.25 24.63 -3.94
CA ALA A 87 -6.22 24.86 -2.91
C ALA A 87 -4.80 24.52 -3.39
N LEU A 88 -4.64 23.52 -4.27
CA LEU A 88 -3.35 23.21 -4.90
C LEU A 88 -2.97 24.26 -5.95
N ALA A 89 -3.91 24.67 -6.81
CA ALA A 89 -3.70 25.69 -7.84
C ALA A 89 -3.28 27.03 -7.23
N ASP A 90 -3.94 27.45 -6.15
CA ASP A 90 -3.63 28.68 -5.41
C ASP A 90 -2.32 28.57 -4.59
N GLY A 91 -1.80 27.36 -4.41
CA GLY A 91 -0.67 27.10 -3.51
C GLY A 91 -1.00 27.22 -2.01
N ARG A 92 -2.28 27.14 -1.66
CA ARG A 92 -2.76 27.04 -0.27
C ARG A 92 -2.41 25.68 0.34
N LEU A 93 -2.35 24.62 -0.48
CA LEU A 93 -1.89 23.29 -0.10
C LEU A 93 -0.78 22.80 -1.02
N HIS A 94 0.02 21.85 -0.53
CA HIS A 94 1.03 21.12 -1.32
C HIS A 94 0.71 19.62 -1.36
N LEU A 95 1.25 18.88 -2.34
CA LEU A 95 0.93 17.45 -2.54
C LEU A 95 1.21 16.61 -1.29
N THR A 96 2.25 16.94 -0.53
CA THR A 96 2.60 16.19 0.69
C THR A 96 1.56 16.42 1.79
N ALA A 97 0.99 17.63 1.91
CA ALA A 97 -0.13 17.91 2.82
C ALA A 97 -1.30 16.99 2.50
N VAL A 98 -1.73 16.93 1.23
CA VAL A 98 -2.88 16.09 0.83
C VAL A 98 -2.63 14.61 1.15
N VAL A 99 -1.42 14.11 0.89
CA VAL A 99 -1.04 12.73 1.22
C VAL A 99 -1.13 12.43 2.72
N LEU A 100 -0.75 13.38 3.58
CA LEU A 100 -0.84 13.23 5.03
C LEU A 100 -2.28 13.34 5.54
N LEU A 101 -3.08 14.22 4.95
CA LEU A 101 -4.47 14.45 5.35
C LEU A 101 -5.41 13.36 4.87
N ALA A 102 -5.15 12.74 3.70
CA ALA A 102 -6.05 11.78 3.05
C ALA A 102 -6.65 10.69 3.97
N PRO A 103 -5.89 10.05 4.89
CA PRO A 103 -6.43 9.04 5.80
C PRO A 103 -7.41 9.58 6.84
N HIS A 104 -7.39 10.90 7.08
CA HIS A 104 -8.15 11.58 8.14
C HIS A 104 -9.35 12.37 7.59
N LEU A 105 -9.45 12.55 6.27
CA LEU A 105 -10.54 13.28 5.62
C LEU A 105 -11.84 12.45 5.63
N ARG A 106 -12.87 13.01 6.26
CA ARG A 106 -14.26 12.54 6.25
C ARG A 106 -15.15 13.66 5.76
N GLU A 107 -16.27 13.34 5.12
CA GLU A 107 -17.19 14.35 4.55
C GLU A 107 -17.60 15.42 5.56
N ALA A 108 -17.91 15.03 6.80
CA ALA A 108 -18.32 15.98 7.84
C ALA A 108 -17.18 16.89 8.38
N THR A 109 -15.91 16.49 8.24
CA THR A 109 -14.76 17.19 8.87
C THR A 109 -13.72 17.65 7.85
N ALA A 110 -13.98 17.50 6.56
CA ALA A 110 -12.99 17.75 5.52
C ALA A 110 -12.64 19.22 5.43
N ASP A 111 -13.64 20.10 5.41
CA ASP A 111 -13.41 21.54 5.23
C ASP A 111 -12.63 22.16 6.39
N GLU A 112 -12.95 21.80 7.64
CA GLU A 112 -12.20 22.24 8.82
C GLU A 112 -10.74 21.80 8.76
N LEU A 113 -10.50 20.52 8.46
CA LEU A 113 -9.15 19.96 8.45
C LEU A 113 -8.31 20.51 7.28
N LEU A 114 -8.92 20.73 6.12
CA LEU A 114 -8.27 21.36 4.97
C LEU A 114 -7.92 22.82 5.27
N ALA A 115 -8.85 23.58 5.87
CA ALA A 115 -8.63 24.97 6.23
C ALA A 115 -7.47 25.11 7.23
N ALA A 116 -7.39 24.24 8.23
CA ALA A 116 -6.32 24.26 9.23
C ALA A 116 -4.94 23.90 8.64
N ALA A 117 -4.89 23.20 7.51
CA ALA A 117 -3.65 22.83 6.83
C ALA A 117 -3.17 23.86 5.80
N ILE A 118 -3.93 24.92 5.53
CA ILE A 118 -3.57 25.96 4.56
C ILE A 118 -2.26 26.64 4.96
N HIS A 119 -1.31 26.73 4.02
CA HIS A 119 0.03 27.31 4.17
C HIS A 119 0.90 26.67 5.26
N GLN A 120 0.51 25.51 5.79
CA GLN A 120 1.28 24.82 6.82
C GLN A 120 2.43 24.01 6.23
N SER A 121 3.54 23.99 6.96
CA SER A 121 4.66 23.09 6.66
C SER A 121 4.25 21.63 6.93
N LYS A 122 4.99 20.69 6.34
CA LYS A 122 4.81 19.25 6.60
C LYS A 122 4.80 18.93 8.10
N ALA A 123 5.79 19.46 8.84
CA ALA A 123 5.94 19.20 10.27
C ALA A 123 4.78 19.79 11.09
N ALA A 124 4.28 20.98 10.70
CA ALA A 124 3.11 21.58 11.34
C ALA A 124 1.84 20.74 11.11
N ILE A 125 1.66 20.20 9.90
CA ILE A 125 0.54 19.30 9.60
C ILE A 125 0.65 17.99 10.39
N GLU A 126 1.84 17.41 10.51
CA GLU A 126 2.06 16.20 11.33
C GLU A 126 1.70 16.45 12.80
N ARG A 127 2.07 17.60 13.36
CA ARG A 127 1.67 18.01 14.72
C ARG A 127 0.16 18.19 14.85
N LEU A 128 -0.46 18.91 13.93
CA LEU A 128 -1.91 19.11 13.90
C LEU A 128 -2.67 17.78 13.85
N LEU A 129 -2.19 16.83 13.05
CA LEU A 129 -2.76 15.49 12.97
C LEU A 129 -2.53 14.70 14.26
N ALA A 130 -1.37 14.81 14.90
CA ALA A 130 -1.10 14.14 16.17
C ALA A 130 -1.98 14.68 17.31
N GLU A 131 -2.26 15.99 17.34
CA GLU A 131 -3.15 16.63 18.31
C GLU A 131 -4.61 16.20 18.12
N ARG A 132 -5.09 16.12 16.88
CA ARG A 132 -6.48 15.76 16.55
C ARG A 132 -6.75 14.26 16.53
N PHE A 133 -5.73 13.46 16.21
CA PHE A 133 -5.80 12.01 16.09
C PHE A 133 -4.64 11.36 16.86
N PRO A 134 -4.64 11.46 18.20
CA PRO A 134 -3.57 10.93 19.01
C PRO A 134 -3.44 9.43 18.79
N ARG A 135 -2.22 8.98 18.57
CA ARG A 135 -1.89 7.56 18.58
C ARG A 135 -1.66 7.15 20.03
N PRO A 136 -2.05 5.92 20.43
CA PRO A 136 -1.70 5.42 21.75
C PRO A 136 -0.18 5.52 21.93
N ASP A 137 0.23 5.90 23.13
CA ASP A 137 1.65 5.95 23.48
C ASP A 137 2.29 4.61 23.13
N MET A 138 3.40 4.67 22.40
CA MET A 138 4.18 3.47 22.17
C MET A 138 4.61 2.98 23.55
N LEU A 139 4.26 1.73 23.88
CA LEU A 139 4.76 1.10 25.09
C LEU A 139 6.28 1.25 25.10
N SER A 140 6.81 1.86 26.16
CA SER A 140 8.24 2.01 26.40
C SER A 140 8.87 0.65 26.71
N CYS A 141 8.93 -0.23 25.72
CA CYS A 141 9.75 -1.43 25.80
C CYS A 141 11.17 -1.04 25.40
N VAL A 142 11.90 -0.45 26.35
CA VAL A 142 13.37 -0.46 26.31
C VAL A 142 13.78 -1.89 26.63
N ALA A 143 13.79 -2.75 25.63
CA ALA A 143 14.48 -4.03 25.75
C ALA A 143 15.99 -3.72 25.69
N PRO A 144 16.76 -3.97 26.77
CA PRO A 144 18.21 -3.87 26.67
C PRO A 144 18.67 -4.87 25.61
N LEU A 145 19.39 -4.39 24.59
CA LEU A 145 20.19 -5.26 23.75
C LEU A 145 21.16 -5.98 24.71
N PRO A 146 21.18 -7.32 24.77
CA PRO A 146 22.21 -8.01 25.54
C PRO A 146 23.55 -7.60 24.94
N VAL A 147 24.32 -6.82 25.72
CA VAL A 147 25.74 -6.61 25.45
C VAL A 147 26.36 -7.98 25.62
N VAL A 148 26.71 -8.61 24.49
CA VAL A 148 27.54 -9.81 24.49
C VAL A 148 28.82 -9.44 25.25
N PRO A 149 29.24 -10.19 26.28
CA PRO A 149 30.51 -9.93 26.92
C PRO A 149 31.58 -10.07 25.84
N ALA A 150 32.36 -9.00 25.62
CA ALA A 150 33.56 -9.08 24.83
C ALA A 150 34.40 -10.23 25.39
N ALA A 151 34.57 -11.28 24.60
CA ALA A 151 35.43 -12.39 24.94
C ALA A 151 36.79 -11.83 25.34
N GLN A 152 37.21 -12.16 26.57
CA GLN A 152 38.53 -11.86 27.09
C GLN A 152 39.57 -12.57 26.23
N GLY A 153 40.10 -11.84 25.25
CA GLY A 153 41.35 -12.16 24.59
C GLY A 153 42.49 -11.60 25.42
N THR A 154 43.33 -12.49 25.90
CA THR A 154 44.56 -12.30 26.66
C THR A 154 45.46 -11.15 26.18
N ALA A 155 46.08 -10.52 27.18
CA ALA A 155 46.99 -9.38 27.13
C ALA A 155 48.14 -9.49 26.12
N LEU A 156 48.50 -8.34 25.55
CA LEU A 156 49.89 -7.87 25.42
C LEU A 156 49.89 -6.34 25.50
N GLN A 157 50.82 -5.84 26.31
CA GLN A 157 50.89 -4.49 26.85
C GLN A 157 51.44 -3.48 25.83
N ALA A 158 50.96 -2.22 25.90
CA ALA A 158 51.78 -1.00 25.85
C ALA A 158 50.91 0.24 26.16
N GLU A 159 51.23 0.93 27.26
CA GLU A 159 50.82 2.31 27.60
C GLU A 159 51.95 3.29 27.17
N PRO A 160 51.82 4.63 27.31
CA PRO A 160 50.79 5.52 26.77
C PRO A 160 51.42 6.79 26.12
N VAL A 161 50.67 7.55 25.30
CA VAL A 161 50.93 9.01 25.15
C VAL A 161 49.61 9.76 25.07
N ALA A 162 49.41 10.65 26.06
CA ALA A 162 48.28 11.55 26.21
C ALA A 162 48.40 12.80 25.33
N VAL A 163 47.30 13.29 24.77
CA VAL A 163 47.05 14.73 24.62
C VAL A 163 45.55 15.00 24.79
N GLN A 164 45.24 15.80 25.81
CA GLN A 164 43.94 16.38 26.13
C GLN A 164 43.58 17.51 25.15
N LEU A 165 42.28 17.77 24.97
CA LEU A 165 41.63 19.05 25.30
C LEU A 165 40.19 19.13 24.76
N SER A 166 39.23 19.26 25.69
CA SER A 166 37.96 19.99 25.52
C SER A 166 38.22 21.50 25.75
N PRO A 167 37.30 22.45 25.47
CA PRO A 167 36.06 22.65 26.27
C PRO A 167 34.81 23.12 25.45
N GLU A 168 33.61 22.68 25.85
CA GLU A 168 32.52 23.42 26.56
C GLU A 168 31.91 24.65 25.86
N ILE A 169 30.58 24.65 25.68
CA ILE A 169 29.70 25.80 26.01
C ILE A 169 28.36 25.29 26.57
N VAL A 170 27.99 25.88 27.71
CA VAL A 170 26.81 25.67 28.56
C VAL A 170 25.74 26.71 28.21
N ALA A 171 24.44 26.35 28.24
CA ALA A 171 23.37 27.30 28.57
C ALA A 171 22.09 26.57 29.04
N GLY A 172 21.75 26.79 30.31
CA GLY A 172 20.51 26.36 30.94
C GLY A 172 19.41 27.45 30.92
N VAL A 173 18.18 26.98 31.09
CA VAL A 173 16.92 27.67 31.43
C VAL A 173 16.62 27.19 32.88
N PRO A 174 15.95 27.92 33.83
CA PRO A 174 14.59 28.46 33.68
C PRO A 174 14.18 29.66 34.57
N THR A 175 12.94 30.17 34.42
CA THR A 175 11.87 30.19 35.45
C THR A 175 10.64 31.03 35.07
N ALA A 176 9.46 30.57 35.51
CA ALA A 176 8.17 31.28 35.56
C ALA A 176 7.98 32.00 36.91
N PRO A 177 6.87 32.75 37.14
CA PRO A 177 5.75 32.17 37.89
C PRO A 177 4.32 32.68 37.52
N ALA A 178 3.33 32.16 38.25
CA ALA A 178 1.89 32.11 38.02
C ALA A 178 1.02 33.14 38.80
N ALA A 179 -0.26 33.29 38.42
CA ALA A 179 -1.43 33.63 39.28
C ALA A 179 -2.74 33.41 38.46
N ARG A 180 -3.68 32.52 38.82
CA ARG A 180 -4.78 32.55 39.83
C ARG A 180 -6.13 33.09 39.25
N GLY A 181 -7.18 32.26 39.30
CA GLY A 181 -8.55 32.46 38.73
C GLY A 181 -9.45 33.49 39.45
N PRO A 182 -10.80 33.55 39.25
CA PRO A 182 -11.74 32.45 39.59
C PRO A 182 -13.07 32.30 38.77
N GLN A 183 -13.67 31.09 38.89
CA GLN A 183 -15.10 30.66 39.06
C GLN A 183 -16.30 31.25 38.27
N ALA A 184 -17.13 30.36 37.67
CA ALA A 184 -18.50 29.98 38.14
C ALA A 184 -19.35 29.23 37.06
N GLU A 185 -20.04 28.16 37.50
CA GLU A 185 -21.03 27.26 36.84
C GLU A 185 -22.45 27.89 36.74
N PRO A 186 -23.57 27.16 36.47
CA PRO A 186 -23.96 26.22 35.39
C PRO A 186 -25.33 26.60 34.77
N VAL A 187 -25.82 25.95 33.69
CA VAL A 187 -27.26 25.62 33.50
C VAL A 187 -27.37 24.54 32.42
N GLY A 188 -28.04 23.43 32.77
CA GLY A 188 -28.42 22.37 31.85
C GLY A 188 -29.73 22.65 31.11
N ALA A 189 -29.88 22.06 29.93
CA ALA A 189 -31.19 21.77 29.35
C ALA A 189 -31.04 20.59 28.39
N GLN A 190 -31.54 19.43 28.85
CA GLN A 190 -31.90 18.30 28.01
C GLN A 190 -33.06 18.71 27.12
N LEU A 191 -33.03 18.40 25.82
CA LEU A 191 -34.20 18.01 25.02
C LEU A 191 -33.73 17.24 23.78
N SER A 192 -34.07 15.96 23.72
CA SER A 192 -34.28 15.23 22.45
C SER A 192 -35.64 15.69 21.87
N PRO A 193 -35.86 15.62 20.53
CA PRO A 193 -36.50 14.41 20.01
C PRO A 193 -36.12 13.99 18.56
N GLU A 194 -36.37 12.70 18.32
CA GLU A 194 -36.97 12.07 17.12
C GLU A 194 -36.39 12.28 15.71
N ILE A 195 -35.64 11.25 15.27
CA ILE A 195 -35.88 10.41 14.08
C ILE A 195 -36.80 11.00 12.98
N VAL A 196 -36.21 11.35 11.84
CA VAL A 196 -36.83 11.13 10.51
C VAL A 196 -35.79 10.50 9.59
N ALA A 197 -36.09 9.29 9.13
CA ALA A 197 -35.30 8.52 8.19
C ALA A 197 -35.40 9.10 6.78
N GLY A 198 -34.25 9.47 6.20
CA GLY A 198 -34.09 9.80 4.78
C GLY A 198 -32.97 8.93 4.20
N GLN A 199 -33.35 7.84 3.54
CA GLN A 199 -32.45 6.87 2.95
C GLN A 199 -31.86 7.42 1.64
N HIS A 200 -30.56 7.72 1.64
CA HIS A 200 -29.77 7.81 0.41
C HIS A 200 -28.65 6.79 0.46
N SER A 201 -28.64 5.90 -0.53
CA SER A 201 -27.72 4.79 -0.71
C SER A 201 -26.27 5.26 -0.73
N LEU A 202 -25.59 5.08 0.41
CA LEU A 202 -24.15 5.23 0.53
C LEU A 202 -23.48 3.98 -0.06
N GLU A 203 -22.73 4.15 -1.15
CA GLU A 203 -21.69 3.19 -1.51
C GLU A 203 -20.75 3.01 -0.30
N PRO A 204 -20.33 1.77 0.03
CA PRO A 204 -19.46 1.56 1.17
C PRO A 204 -18.12 2.25 0.92
N ALA A 205 -17.82 3.22 1.78
CA ALA A 205 -16.52 3.89 1.84
C ALA A 205 -15.40 2.84 1.88
N PRO A 206 -14.31 3.00 1.10
CA PRO A 206 -13.16 2.12 1.23
C PRO A 206 -12.62 2.27 2.66
N ALA A 207 -12.45 1.13 3.33
CA ALA A 207 -11.94 1.07 4.69
C ALA A 207 -10.66 1.92 4.83
N PRO A 208 -10.44 2.58 5.99
CA PRO A 208 -9.21 3.31 6.25
C PRO A 208 -8.01 2.39 5.99
N LEU A 209 -7.09 2.85 5.15
CA LEU A 209 -5.83 2.13 4.95
C LEU A 209 -5.14 2.01 6.31
N PRO A 210 -4.73 0.80 6.73
CA PRO A 210 -4.06 0.61 8.01
C PRO A 210 -2.82 1.49 8.10
N PRO A 211 -2.39 1.88 9.33
CA PRO A 211 -1.15 2.62 9.51
C PRO A 211 -0.02 1.91 8.77
N VAL A 212 0.81 2.69 8.09
CA VAL A 212 1.98 2.19 7.37
C VAL A 212 2.89 1.49 8.39
N GLY A 213 2.75 0.18 8.52
CA GLY A 213 3.63 -0.65 9.35
C GLY A 213 5.07 -0.58 8.86
N PRO A 214 6.03 -1.15 9.63
CA PRO A 214 7.44 -1.19 9.23
C PRO A 214 7.55 -1.75 7.82
N ARG A 215 8.04 -0.92 6.90
CA ARG A 215 8.14 -1.29 5.48
C ARG A 215 9.34 -2.19 5.29
N SER A 216 9.10 -3.42 4.84
CA SER A 216 10.16 -4.24 4.26
C SER A 216 10.79 -3.50 3.08
N ARG A 217 12.12 -3.42 3.05
CA ARG A 217 12.90 -2.76 1.99
C ARG A 217 13.73 -3.79 1.25
N VAL A 218 13.64 -3.79 -0.08
CA VAL A 218 14.56 -4.50 -0.96
C VAL A 218 15.16 -3.45 -1.88
N GLN A 219 16.48 -3.24 -1.81
CA GLN A 219 17.15 -2.17 -2.55
C GLN A 219 18.40 -2.71 -3.26
N PRO A 220 18.61 -2.38 -4.56
CA PRO A 220 19.90 -2.59 -5.20
C PRO A 220 20.97 -1.74 -4.51
N LEU A 221 22.04 -2.38 -4.03
CA LEU A 221 23.18 -1.71 -3.40
C LEU A 221 24.34 -1.53 -4.38
N ALA A 222 24.55 -2.51 -5.26
CA ALA A 222 25.54 -2.52 -6.33
C ALA A 222 25.07 -3.52 -7.41
N PRO A 223 25.70 -3.58 -8.60
CA PRO A 223 25.43 -4.63 -9.57
C PRO A 223 25.47 -6.01 -8.89
N GLN A 224 24.41 -6.81 -9.07
CA GLN A 224 24.24 -8.15 -8.49
C GLN A 224 24.19 -8.22 -6.94
N ARG A 225 24.15 -7.08 -6.22
CA ARG A 225 24.05 -7.04 -4.76
C ARG A 225 22.81 -6.30 -4.32
N PHE A 226 21.96 -6.98 -3.56
CA PHE A 226 20.69 -6.45 -3.09
C PHE A 226 20.62 -6.55 -1.57
N GLY A 227 20.22 -5.46 -0.91
CA GLY A 227 19.94 -5.44 0.52
C GLY A 227 18.48 -5.76 0.77
N VAL A 228 18.22 -6.61 1.77
CA VAL A 228 16.86 -6.95 2.24
C VAL A 228 16.77 -6.61 3.73
N GLN A 229 15.79 -5.79 4.11
CA GLN A 229 15.53 -5.42 5.50
C GLN A 229 14.03 -5.57 5.78
N PHE A 230 13.67 -6.29 6.83
CA PHE A 230 12.30 -6.39 7.31
C PHE A 230 12.28 -6.70 8.81
N THR A 231 11.14 -6.46 9.44
CA THR A 231 10.86 -6.86 10.82
C THR A 231 10.01 -8.13 10.80
N MET A 232 10.30 -9.06 11.69
CA MET A 232 9.54 -10.30 11.86
C MET A 232 8.92 -10.35 13.25
N SER A 233 7.79 -11.03 13.39
CA SER A 233 7.14 -11.34 14.66
C SER A 233 7.96 -12.33 15.48
N GLN A 234 7.64 -12.49 16.78
CA GLN A 234 8.31 -13.47 17.64
C GLN A 234 8.22 -14.89 17.06
N SER A 235 7.05 -15.30 16.59
CA SER A 235 6.86 -16.63 15.99
C SER A 235 7.75 -16.84 14.76
N GLU A 236 7.89 -15.84 13.89
CA GLU A 236 8.73 -15.93 12.70
C GLU A 236 10.23 -15.93 13.04
N TYR A 237 10.61 -15.24 14.12
CA TYR A 237 11.97 -15.30 14.66
C TYR A 237 12.28 -16.68 15.22
N ASP A 238 11.36 -17.26 15.98
CA ASP A 238 11.50 -18.61 16.54
C ASP A 238 11.62 -19.65 15.41
N ASP A 239 10.80 -19.53 14.35
CA ASP A 239 10.90 -20.37 13.14
C ASP A 239 12.27 -20.22 12.44
N LEU A 240 12.80 -19.00 12.35
CA LEU A 240 14.13 -18.75 11.78
C LEU A 240 15.23 -19.39 12.62
N CYS A 241 15.20 -19.20 13.94
CA CYS A 241 16.15 -19.82 14.86
C CYS A 241 16.08 -21.34 14.80
N TYR A 242 14.87 -21.91 14.74
CA TYR A 242 14.66 -23.34 14.60
C TYR A 242 15.23 -23.87 13.28
N ALA A 243 14.97 -23.17 12.16
CA ALA A 243 15.55 -23.53 10.87
C ALA A 243 17.09 -23.43 10.86
N GLN A 244 17.67 -22.44 11.53
CA GLN A 244 19.12 -22.32 11.70
C GLN A 244 19.70 -23.48 12.52
N ALA A 245 19.05 -23.86 13.62
CA ALA A 245 19.47 -24.99 14.44
C ALA A 245 19.46 -26.30 13.64
N LEU A 246 18.41 -26.55 12.86
CA LEU A 246 18.33 -27.71 11.96
C LEU A 246 19.42 -27.70 10.87
N LEU A 247 19.85 -26.50 10.45
CA LEU A 247 20.92 -26.30 9.47
C LEU A 247 22.29 -26.12 10.11
N GLY A 248 22.46 -26.34 11.41
CA GLY A 248 23.66 -25.96 12.17
C GLY A 248 24.98 -26.56 11.66
N HIS A 249 24.94 -27.70 10.97
CA HIS A 249 26.12 -28.29 10.32
C HIS A 249 26.46 -27.68 8.94
N GLN A 250 25.56 -26.90 8.35
CA GLN A 250 25.66 -26.37 6.99
C GLN A 250 25.59 -24.84 6.91
N VAL A 251 25.19 -24.17 7.99
CA VAL A 251 25.08 -22.70 8.07
C VAL A 251 25.69 -22.24 9.39
N PRO A 252 26.76 -21.44 9.36
CA PRO A 252 27.33 -20.83 10.57
C PRO A 252 26.27 -20.04 11.33
N ALA A 253 26.35 -20.06 12.66
CA ALA A 253 25.45 -19.31 13.52
C ALA A 253 25.48 -17.81 13.14
N GLY A 254 24.30 -17.23 12.89
CA GLY A 254 24.12 -15.81 12.57
C GLY A 254 23.98 -15.47 11.09
N ASP A 255 24.29 -16.38 10.15
CA ASP A 255 24.07 -16.11 8.73
C ASP A 255 22.65 -16.52 8.28
N VAL A 256 21.80 -15.52 8.04
CA VAL A 256 20.41 -15.70 7.63
C VAL A 256 20.28 -15.90 6.11
N ALA A 257 21.24 -15.40 5.33
CA ALA A 257 21.12 -15.39 3.88
C ALA A 257 21.04 -16.81 3.26
N PRO A 258 21.84 -17.80 3.70
CA PRO A 258 21.71 -19.19 3.24
C PRO A 258 20.40 -19.86 3.62
N VAL A 259 19.86 -19.55 4.80
CA VAL A 259 18.55 -20.06 5.24
C VAL A 259 17.45 -19.52 4.34
N PHE A 260 17.47 -18.20 4.12
CA PHE A 260 16.52 -17.53 3.23
C PHE A 260 16.61 -18.03 1.79
N ALA A 261 17.83 -18.21 1.26
CA ALA A 261 18.05 -18.76 -0.08
C ALA A 261 17.50 -20.18 -0.23
N ARG A 262 17.69 -21.05 0.78
CA ARG A 262 17.12 -22.41 0.80
C ARG A 262 15.59 -22.37 0.89
N ALA A 263 15.04 -21.51 1.74
CA ALA A 263 13.60 -21.34 1.87
C ALA A 263 12.96 -20.92 0.53
N LEU A 264 13.54 -19.95 -0.18
CA LEU A 264 13.08 -19.55 -1.51
C LEU A 264 13.18 -20.70 -2.53
N LYS A 265 14.30 -21.44 -2.55
CA LYS A 265 14.48 -22.60 -3.43
C LYS A 265 13.47 -23.73 -3.16
N ALA A 266 12.98 -23.86 -1.92
CA ALA A 266 11.94 -24.82 -1.57
C ALA A 266 10.52 -24.29 -1.88
N LEU A 267 10.26 -23.01 -1.62
CA LEU A 267 8.95 -22.39 -1.78
C LEU A 267 8.58 -22.19 -3.25
N ILE A 268 9.53 -21.82 -4.12
CA ILE A 268 9.26 -21.56 -5.55
C ILE A 268 8.62 -22.78 -6.23
N PRO A 269 9.19 -24.00 -6.18
CA PRO A 269 8.57 -25.18 -6.79
C PRO A 269 7.16 -25.49 -6.24
N GLN A 270 6.90 -25.22 -4.96
CA GLN A 270 5.58 -25.37 -4.37
C GLN A 270 4.59 -24.37 -4.98
N LEU A 271 4.98 -23.10 -5.11
CA LEU A 271 4.17 -22.06 -5.73
C LEU A 271 3.94 -22.33 -7.22
N GLU A 272 4.92 -22.85 -7.95
CA GLU A 272 4.79 -23.24 -9.35
C GLU A 272 3.79 -24.38 -9.55
N ARG A 273 3.83 -25.41 -8.68
CA ARG A 273 2.82 -26.49 -8.63
C ARG A 273 1.43 -25.93 -8.37
N GLN A 274 1.28 -25.04 -7.40
CA GLN A 274 -0.03 -24.45 -7.07
C GLN A 274 -0.56 -23.55 -8.20
N LYS A 275 0.32 -22.74 -8.80
CA LYS A 275 -0.07 -21.70 -9.75
C LYS A 275 -0.37 -22.26 -11.14
N PHE A 276 0.47 -23.14 -11.66
CA PHE A 276 0.33 -23.65 -13.03
C PHE A 276 0.56 -25.17 -13.14
N ALA A 277 0.46 -25.90 -12.03
CA ALA A 277 0.59 -27.35 -11.99
C ALA A 277 1.95 -27.87 -12.49
N ALA A 278 3.03 -27.10 -12.30
CA ALA A 278 4.38 -27.49 -12.66
C ALA A 278 4.74 -28.88 -12.10
N THR A 279 5.22 -29.78 -12.95
CA THR A 279 5.69 -31.11 -12.50
C THR A 279 6.73 -31.64 -13.48
N PRO A 280 7.84 -32.23 -12.99
CA PRO A 280 8.86 -32.82 -13.86
C PRO A 280 8.38 -34.11 -14.54
N LYS A 281 7.41 -34.82 -13.94
CA LYS A 281 6.87 -36.08 -14.46
C LYS A 281 5.35 -36.02 -14.50
N PRO A 282 4.76 -35.47 -15.58
CA PRO A 282 3.32 -35.46 -15.74
C PRO A 282 2.77 -36.86 -16.02
N ARG A 283 1.63 -37.18 -15.45
CA ARG A 283 0.85 -38.37 -15.83
C ARG A 283 0.15 -38.09 -17.17
N PRO A 284 -0.03 -39.10 -18.04
CA PRO A 284 -0.88 -38.96 -19.22
C PRO A 284 -2.27 -38.48 -18.81
N GLY A 285 -2.79 -37.47 -19.50
CA GLY A 285 -4.10 -36.91 -19.22
C GLY A 285 -5.19 -37.97 -19.32
N HIS A 286 -6.12 -37.96 -18.36
CA HIS A 286 -7.39 -38.68 -18.52
C HIS A 286 -8.19 -37.96 -19.63
N ARG A 287 -8.94 -38.70 -20.46
CA ARG A 287 -9.76 -38.13 -21.55
C ARG A 287 -10.52 -36.88 -21.07
N ALA A 288 -10.54 -35.86 -21.93
CA ALA A 288 -11.11 -34.54 -21.68
C ALA A 288 -12.31 -34.59 -20.74
N SER A 289 -12.26 -33.80 -19.66
CA SER A 289 -13.44 -33.52 -18.85
C SER A 289 -14.56 -33.08 -19.80
N ARG A 290 -15.78 -33.60 -19.62
CA ARG A 290 -16.96 -33.14 -20.37
C ARG A 290 -16.94 -31.62 -20.48
N ALA A 291 -17.33 -31.09 -21.64
CA ALA A 291 -17.44 -29.65 -21.95
C ALA A 291 -18.30 -28.84 -20.94
N GLU A 292 -18.92 -29.50 -19.98
CA GLU A 292 -19.79 -28.97 -18.94
C GLU A 292 -19.05 -28.32 -17.75
N THR A 293 -17.73 -28.50 -17.58
CA THR A 293 -17.01 -27.98 -16.40
C THR A 293 -16.03 -26.85 -16.73
N ARG A 294 -15.97 -25.81 -15.89
CA ARG A 294 -15.00 -24.70 -15.96
C ARG A 294 -13.58 -25.09 -15.51
N HIS A 295 -13.32 -26.38 -15.29
CA HIS A 295 -12.03 -26.85 -14.83
C HIS A 295 -11.01 -26.81 -15.97
N ILE A 296 -9.84 -26.20 -15.73
CA ILE A 296 -8.76 -26.16 -16.71
C ILE A 296 -7.77 -27.28 -16.38
N PRO A 297 -7.56 -28.25 -17.29
CA PRO A 297 -6.62 -29.36 -17.07
C PRO A 297 -5.19 -28.90 -16.76
N ALA A 298 -4.49 -29.66 -15.93
CA ALA A 298 -3.12 -29.34 -15.52
C ALA A 298 -2.12 -29.32 -16.69
N GLU A 299 -2.34 -30.11 -17.74
CA GLU A 299 -1.54 -30.07 -18.97
C GLU A 299 -1.72 -28.74 -19.73
N VAL A 300 -2.97 -28.26 -19.82
CA VAL A 300 -3.30 -26.99 -20.47
C VAL A 300 -2.71 -25.82 -19.68
N LYS A 301 -2.82 -25.83 -18.35
CA LYS A 301 -2.23 -24.78 -17.50
C LYS A 301 -0.72 -24.66 -17.71
N ARG A 302 0.00 -25.79 -17.74
CA ARG A 302 1.45 -25.81 -17.96
C ARG A 302 1.81 -25.29 -19.35
N ALA A 303 1.16 -25.82 -20.39
CA ALA A 303 1.42 -25.43 -21.78
C ALA A 303 1.14 -23.94 -22.02
N VAL A 304 0.03 -23.41 -21.49
CA VAL A 304 -0.30 -21.98 -21.58
C VAL A 304 0.68 -21.12 -20.80
N TRP A 305 1.09 -21.55 -19.60
CA TRP A 305 2.05 -20.81 -18.79
C TRP A 305 3.40 -20.65 -19.50
N GLU A 306 3.91 -21.73 -20.08
CA GLU A 306 5.13 -21.75 -20.88
C GLU A 306 5.00 -20.89 -22.13
N ARG A 307 3.94 -21.09 -22.93
CA ARG A 307 3.65 -20.30 -24.14
C ARG A 307 3.62 -18.80 -23.86
N ASP A 308 2.95 -18.40 -22.79
CA ASP A 308 2.73 -16.98 -22.46
C ASP A 308 3.90 -16.37 -21.67
N GLY A 309 4.89 -17.19 -21.28
CA GLY A 309 6.07 -16.79 -20.52
C GLY A 309 5.76 -16.27 -19.12
N GLY A 310 4.66 -16.74 -18.51
CA GLY A 310 4.18 -16.25 -17.21
C GLY A 310 3.90 -14.75 -17.19
N GLN A 311 3.38 -14.20 -18.30
CA GLN A 311 3.10 -12.78 -18.47
C GLN A 311 1.73 -12.59 -19.13
N CYS A 312 1.02 -11.52 -18.76
CA CYS A 312 -0.23 -11.14 -19.40
C CYS A 312 -0.08 -11.06 -20.94
N THR A 313 -1.05 -11.62 -21.65
CA THR A 313 -1.07 -11.63 -23.14
C THR A 313 -1.88 -10.48 -23.72
N PHE A 314 -2.41 -9.56 -22.90
CA PHE A 314 -3.11 -8.39 -23.40
C PHE A 314 -2.14 -7.48 -24.15
N VAL A 315 -2.54 -7.06 -25.35
CA VAL A 315 -1.85 -6.08 -26.17
C VAL A 315 -2.82 -4.95 -26.45
N SER A 316 -2.41 -3.71 -26.16
CA SER A 316 -3.25 -2.53 -26.43
C SER A 316 -3.36 -2.26 -27.94
N PRO A 317 -4.31 -1.42 -28.37
CA PRO A 317 -4.41 -0.98 -29.76
C PRO A 317 -3.12 -0.33 -30.31
N THR A 318 -2.28 0.24 -29.44
CA THR A 318 -0.99 0.84 -29.81
C THR A 318 0.16 -0.17 -29.83
N GLY A 319 -0.12 -1.47 -29.63
CA GLY A 319 0.88 -2.53 -29.64
C GLY A 319 1.60 -2.75 -28.31
N HIS A 320 1.21 -2.05 -27.23
CA HIS A 320 1.84 -2.23 -25.92
C HIS A 320 1.34 -3.51 -25.26
N ARG A 321 2.23 -4.50 -25.11
CA ARG A 321 1.94 -5.72 -24.35
C ARG A 321 2.06 -5.46 -22.84
N CYS A 322 1.04 -5.86 -22.10
CA CYS A 322 1.03 -5.74 -20.65
C CYS A 322 2.22 -6.48 -20.00
N SER A 323 2.99 -5.76 -19.18
CA SER A 323 4.18 -6.29 -18.52
C SER A 323 3.88 -7.18 -17.29
N ALA A 324 2.62 -7.25 -16.84
CA ALA A 324 2.25 -7.89 -15.58
C ALA A 324 2.59 -9.39 -15.54
N ARG A 325 3.26 -9.81 -14.45
CA ARG A 325 3.61 -11.21 -14.14
C ARG A 325 2.95 -11.72 -12.85
N THR A 326 2.29 -10.83 -12.13
CA THR A 326 1.61 -11.10 -10.86
C THR A 326 0.10 -11.05 -11.06
N ARG A 327 -0.65 -11.71 -10.16
CA ARG A 327 -2.12 -11.80 -10.23
C ARG A 327 -2.63 -12.22 -11.61
N LEU A 328 -1.96 -13.22 -12.19
CA LEU A 328 -2.34 -13.79 -13.48
C LEU A 328 -3.45 -14.81 -13.27
N GLU A 329 -4.39 -14.81 -14.20
CA GLU A 329 -5.54 -15.70 -14.29
C GLU A 329 -5.54 -16.38 -15.65
N PHE A 330 -5.95 -17.65 -15.68
CA PHE A 330 -6.20 -18.38 -16.90
C PHE A 330 -7.59 -17.99 -17.41
N ASP A 331 -7.60 -17.08 -18.38
CA ASP A 331 -8.80 -16.56 -19.03
C ASP A 331 -9.14 -17.41 -20.25
N HIS A 332 -10.42 -17.61 -20.52
CA HIS A 332 -10.83 -18.27 -21.76
C HIS A 332 -10.92 -17.21 -22.87
N VAL A 333 -10.33 -17.50 -24.03
CA VAL A 333 -10.35 -16.62 -25.20
C VAL A 333 -11.78 -16.30 -25.62
N GLU A 334 -12.59 -17.36 -25.76
CA GLU A 334 -14.04 -17.27 -25.77
C GLU A 334 -14.54 -17.57 -24.37
N ALA A 335 -15.38 -16.73 -23.78
CA ALA A 335 -15.78 -16.94 -22.40
C ALA A 335 -16.48 -18.31 -22.24
N PHE A 336 -16.20 -19.02 -21.13
CA PHE A 336 -16.81 -20.32 -20.84
C PHE A 336 -18.35 -20.30 -20.93
N ALA A 337 -19.00 -19.22 -20.48
CA ALA A 337 -20.45 -19.05 -20.57
C ALA A 337 -20.99 -18.94 -22.01
N ARG A 338 -20.12 -18.78 -23.01
CA ARG A 338 -20.41 -18.79 -24.45
C ARG A 338 -19.93 -20.08 -25.14
N GLY A 339 -19.49 -21.09 -24.40
CA GLY A 339 -19.02 -22.37 -24.94
C GLY A 339 -17.51 -22.46 -25.13
N GLY A 340 -16.73 -21.49 -24.64
CA GLY A 340 -15.27 -21.55 -24.75
C GLY A 340 -14.65 -22.76 -24.06
N GLU A 341 -13.81 -23.48 -24.80
CA GLU A 341 -13.17 -24.70 -24.33
C GLU A 341 -11.83 -24.45 -23.64
N ALA A 342 -11.52 -25.28 -22.65
CA ALA A 342 -10.27 -25.22 -21.89
C ALA A 342 -9.11 -25.93 -22.63
N THR A 343 -8.86 -25.58 -23.89
CA THR A 343 -7.72 -26.07 -24.69
C THR A 343 -6.52 -25.12 -24.60
N VAL A 344 -5.35 -25.54 -25.10
CA VAL A 344 -4.15 -24.68 -25.11
C VAL A 344 -4.41 -23.39 -25.91
N SER A 345 -5.09 -23.46 -27.05
CA SER A 345 -5.48 -22.28 -27.84
C SER A 345 -6.68 -21.52 -27.24
N GLY A 346 -7.59 -22.21 -26.56
CA GLY A 346 -8.78 -21.63 -25.93
C GLY A 346 -8.51 -20.88 -24.62
N ILE A 347 -7.32 -21.06 -24.02
CA ILE A 347 -6.92 -20.40 -22.78
C ILE A 347 -5.75 -19.44 -22.99
N ARG A 348 -5.76 -18.32 -22.27
CA ARG A 348 -4.70 -17.28 -22.28
C ARG A 348 -4.43 -16.76 -20.87
N LEU A 349 -3.21 -16.28 -20.62
CA LEU A 349 -2.91 -15.56 -19.38
C LEU A 349 -3.36 -14.10 -19.47
N ARG A 350 -4.11 -13.65 -18.46
CA ARG A 350 -4.47 -12.25 -18.26
C ARG A 350 -4.17 -11.85 -16.82
N CYS A 351 -3.67 -10.63 -16.59
CA CYS A 351 -3.66 -10.10 -15.23
C CYS A 351 -5.10 -9.85 -14.77
N LEU A 352 -5.33 -9.76 -13.45
CA LEU A 352 -6.65 -9.48 -12.88
C LEU A 352 -7.36 -8.29 -13.56
N ALA A 353 -6.64 -7.20 -13.84
CA ALA A 353 -7.22 -6.02 -14.47
C ALA A 353 -7.67 -6.28 -15.92
N HIS A 354 -6.85 -6.95 -16.73
CA HIS A 354 -7.19 -7.29 -18.11
C HIS A 354 -8.21 -8.42 -18.20
N ASN A 355 -8.21 -9.37 -17.27
CA ASN A 355 -9.25 -10.39 -17.20
C ASN A 355 -10.63 -9.74 -16.95
N GLN A 356 -10.70 -8.82 -15.99
CA GLN A 356 -11.93 -8.05 -15.74
C GLN A 356 -12.34 -7.21 -16.95
N PHE A 357 -11.39 -6.57 -17.63
CA PHE A 357 -11.66 -5.77 -18.81
C PHE A 357 -12.22 -6.60 -19.96
N GLU A 358 -11.66 -7.78 -20.22
CA GLU A 358 -12.18 -8.71 -21.23
C GLU A 358 -13.57 -9.24 -20.87
N ALA A 359 -13.83 -9.50 -19.58
CA ALA A 359 -15.18 -9.84 -19.12
C ALA A 359 -16.17 -8.68 -19.32
N GLU A 360 -15.76 -7.44 -19.06
CA GLU A 360 -16.59 -6.24 -19.30
C GLU A 360 -16.87 -6.02 -20.79
N ARG A 361 -15.89 -6.25 -21.66
CA ARG A 361 -16.07 -6.22 -23.12
C ARG A 361 -17.03 -7.32 -23.61
N THR A 362 -16.98 -8.49 -22.99
CA THR A 362 -17.78 -9.65 -23.39
C THR A 362 -19.22 -9.54 -22.92
N PHE A 363 -19.43 -9.22 -21.64
CA PHE A 363 -20.74 -9.30 -20.98
C PHE A 363 -21.38 -7.93 -20.67
N GLY A 364 -20.65 -6.84 -20.87
CA GLY A 364 -21.09 -5.48 -20.53
C GLY A 364 -20.62 -5.03 -19.14
N ALA A 365 -20.20 -3.77 -19.06
CA ALA A 365 -19.60 -3.21 -17.85
C ALA A 365 -20.58 -3.15 -16.66
N GLU A 366 -21.84 -2.78 -16.91
CA GLU A 366 -22.87 -2.69 -15.87
C GLU A 366 -23.27 -4.06 -15.34
N PHE A 367 -23.44 -5.04 -16.23
CA PHE A 367 -23.72 -6.43 -15.84
C PHE A 367 -22.60 -6.98 -14.94
N MET A 368 -21.34 -6.82 -15.35
CA MET A 368 -20.21 -7.27 -14.55
C MET A 368 -20.08 -6.50 -13.22
N ARG A 369 -20.41 -5.20 -13.20
CA ARG A 369 -20.47 -4.40 -11.96
C ARG A 369 -21.51 -4.97 -10.99
N SER A 370 -22.74 -5.21 -11.45
CA SER A 370 -23.80 -5.81 -10.64
C SER A 370 -23.40 -7.16 -10.05
N LYS A 371 -22.81 -8.05 -10.87
CA LYS A 371 -22.31 -9.35 -10.39
C LYS A 371 -21.22 -9.23 -9.33
N ARG A 372 -20.33 -8.25 -9.44
CA ARG A 372 -19.30 -7.99 -8.43
C ARG A 372 -19.89 -7.46 -7.12
N LEU A 373 -20.85 -6.55 -7.19
CA LEU A 373 -21.55 -6.03 -6.02
C LEU A 373 -22.27 -7.17 -5.27
N SER A 374 -23.05 -7.98 -5.99
CA SER A 374 -23.72 -9.15 -5.41
C SER A 374 -22.73 -10.14 -4.77
N ALA A 375 -21.58 -10.41 -5.42
CA ALA A 375 -20.55 -11.26 -4.85
C ALA A 375 -19.88 -10.65 -3.61
N ALA A 376 -19.70 -9.32 -3.56
CA ALA A 376 -19.16 -8.62 -2.41
C ALA A 376 -20.13 -8.66 -1.22
N GLU A 377 -21.42 -8.43 -1.45
CA GLU A 377 -22.48 -8.55 -0.45
C GLU A 377 -22.54 -9.97 0.13
N ALA A 378 -22.52 -10.99 -0.73
CA ALA A 378 -22.50 -12.39 -0.28
C ALA A 378 -21.27 -12.69 0.60
N ARG A 379 -20.09 -12.21 0.21
CA ARG A 379 -18.85 -12.37 1.01
C ARG A 379 -18.93 -11.62 2.34
N ALA A 380 -19.49 -10.41 2.35
CA ALA A 380 -19.68 -9.61 3.55
C ALA A 380 -20.64 -10.33 4.52
N ALA A 381 -21.73 -10.90 4.01
CA ALA A 381 -22.66 -11.69 4.81
C ALA A 381 -21.99 -12.93 5.43
N VAL A 382 -21.17 -13.66 4.65
CA VAL A 382 -20.40 -14.81 5.17
C VAL A 382 -19.41 -14.36 6.26
N LYS A 383 -18.69 -13.26 6.04
CA LYS A 383 -17.76 -12.71 7.03
C LYS A 383 -18.48 -12.27 8.31
N ALA A 384 -19.64 -11.61 8.20
CA ALA A 384 -20.44 -11.21 9.34
C ALA A 384 -20.92 -12.42 10.15
N ARG A 385 -21.37 -13.49 9.48
CA ARG A 385 -21.75 -14.76 10.14
C ARG A 385 -20.55 -15.39 10.87
N ALA A 386 -19.37 -15.40 10.25
CA ALA A 386 -18.17 -15.92 10.89
C ALA A 386 -17.76 -15.09 12.12
N ALA A 387 -17.84 -13.76 12.04
CA ALA A 387 -17.56 -12.87 13.16
C ALA A 387 -18.58 -13.04 14.29
N ALA A 388 -19.88 -13.14 13.98
CA ALA A 388 -20.92 -13.42 14.96
C ALA A 388 -20.71 -14.77 15.66
N LYS A 389 -20.33 -15.82 14.91
CA LYS A 389 -19.98 -17.13 15.48
C LYS A 389 -18.75 -17.05 16.40
N ALA A 390 -17.73 -16.30 16.02
CA ALA A 390 -16.55 -16.08 16.85
C ALA A 390 -16.89 -15.32 18.14
N HIS A 391 -17.73 -14.29 18.06
CA HIS A 391 -18.23 -13.55 19.22
C HIS A 391 -19.08 -14.43 20.15
N ALA A 392 -19.99 -15.23 19.60
CA ALA A 392 -20.81 -16.15 20.40
C ALA A 392 -19.96 -17.23 21.10
N TYR A 393 -18.92 -17.74 20.43
CA TYR A 393 -17.97 -18.67 21.04
C TYR A 393 -17.17 -18.01 22.19
N ALA A 394 -16.72 -16.78 22.00
CA ALA A 394 -16.02 -16.01 23.03
C ALA A 394 -16.92 -15.73 24.25
N ALA A 395 -18.19 -15.34 24.03
CA ALA A 395 -19.15 -15.08 25.10
C ALA A 395 -19.57 -16.36 25.86
N GLY A 396 -19.64 -17.51 25.18
CA GLY A 396 -19.94 -18.80 25.81
C GLY A 396 -18.80 -19.41 26.64
N CYS A 397 -17.59 -18.86 26.57
CA CYS A 397 -16.45 -19.28 27.39
C CYS A 397 -16.39 -18.61 28.78
N GLU A 398 -17.24 -17.61 29.06
CA GLU A 398 -17.41 -17.07 30.41
C GLU A 398 -18.26 -18.04 31.26
N ARG A 399 -17.61 -19.00 31.93
CA ARG A 399 -18.29 -19.88 32.91
C ARG A 399 -18.76 -19.05 34.12
N PRO A 400 -19.94 -19.33 34.69
CA PRO A 400 -20.34 -18.73 35.96
C PRO A 400 -19.35 -19.13 37.06
N SER A 401 -18.80 -18.13 37.74
CA SER A 401 -17.95 -18.28 38.92
C SER A 401 -18.68 -19.13 39.95
N ALA A 402 -18.13 -20.31 40.26
CA ALA A 402 -18.61 -21.13 41.36
C ALA A 402 -18.36 -20.37 42.67
N ALA A 403 -19.43 -20.04 43.40
CA ALA A 403 -19.35 -19.43 44.72
C ALA A 403 -18.62 -20.38 45.69
N PRO A 404 -17.71 -19.87 46.53
CA PRO A 404 -17.03 -20.70 47.54
C PRO A 404 -18.02 -21.02 48.68
N GLY A 405 -18.19 -22.31 48.94
CA GLY A 405 -18.89 -22.84 50.12
C GLY A 405 -17.91 -23.28 51.19
#